data_AF-A0A7Y4FHA1-F1
#
_entry.id   AF-A0A7Y4FHA1-F1
#
_cell.length_a   1.000
_cell.length_b   1.000
_cell.length_c   1.000
_cell.angle_alpha   90.00
_cell.angle_beta   90.00
_cell.angle_gamma   90.00
#
_symmetry.space_group_name_H-M   'P 1'
#
loop_
_entity.id
_entity.type
_entity.pdbx_description
1 polymer ?
#
loop_
_entity_poly.entity_id
_entity_poly.type
_entity_poly.pdbx_seq_one_letter_code
_entity_poly.pdbx_strand_id
1 'polypeptide(L)'
;MEKHSRKEDWIAILTGTFVTAQGVFFLQSADLLTGGTTGLALLISQFVPLTFGVLYFLLNTPFYLLGWRRFGKKFAINSAISGGLVSIFVDHLNLVISLEFANPVYCAIAGGLLMGLGMLILFRHKSSLGGFNVFCLVVQDKTGISVGKTQLAIDCTILIASFFFVSPLIIVISILGAIMLNLVLAMNHKPTRYQVNYNKAT
;
A
#
# COMPACT_ATOMS: atom_id res chain seq x y z
N MET A 1 -17.21 16.60 0.56
CA MET A 1 -17.16 15.65 -0.58
C MET A 1 -18.55 15.07 -0.75
N GLU A 2 -19.10 15.10 -1.96
CA GLU A 2 -20.37 14.46 -2.28
C GLU A 2 -20.32 12.97 -1.92
N LYS A 3 -21.47 12.42 -1.54
CA LYS A 3 -21.58 11.04 -1.06
C LYS A 3 -21.58 10.11 -2.26
N HIS A 4 -20.45 9.46 -2.54
CA HIS A 4 -20.35 8.46 -3.60
C HIS A 4 -21.42 7.37 -3.46
N SER A 5 -21.93 6.94 -4.61
CA SER A 5 -22.84 5.79 -4.68
C SER A 5 -22.10 4.50 -4.33
N ARG A 6 -22.83 3.50 -3.82
CA ARG A 6 -22.24 2.18 -3.53
C ARG A 6 -21.62 1.53 -4.77
N LYS A 7 -22.17 1.77 -5.96
CA LYS A 7 -21.62 1.25 -7.22
C LYS A 7 -20.27 1.88 -7.57
N GLU A 8 -20.14 3.20 -7.34
CA GLU A 8 -18.89 3.93 -7.56
C GLU A 8 -17.81 3.44 -6.60
N ASP A 9 -18.15 3.25 -5.32
CA ASP A 9 -17.23 2.69 -4.32
C ASP A 9 -16.68 1.31 -4.75
N TRP A 10 -17.55 0.43 -5.26
CA TRP A 10 -17.14 -0.92 -5.69
C TRP A 10 -16.24 -0.90 -6.94
N ILE A 11 -16.59 -0.12 -7.96
CA ILE A 11 -15.77 0.02 -9.16
C ILE A 11 -14.42 0.62 -8.81
N ALA A 12 -14.38 1.63 -7.93
CA ALA A 12 -13.14 2.22 -7.48
C ALA A 12 -12.28 1.24 -6.68
N ILE A 13 -12.89 0.42 -5.81
CA ILE A 13 -12.17 -0.63 -5.09
C ILE A 13 -11.58 -1.64 -6.06
N LEU A 14 -12.34 -2.14 -7.02
CA LEU A 14 -11.86 -3.10 -7.99
C LEU A 14 -10.73 -2.53 -8.86
N THR A 15 -10.93 -1.34 -9.42
CA THR A 15 -9.92 -0.69 -10.27
C THR A 15 -8.67 -0.31 -9.48
N GLY A 16 -8.84 0.29 -8.30
CA GLY A 16 -7.71 0.71 -7.46
C GLY A 16 -6.86 -0.46 -6.99
N THR A 17 -7.50 -1.57 -6.58
CA THR A 17 -6.79 -2.81 -6.18
C THR A 17 -6.12 -3.48 -7.37
N PHE A 18 -6.78 -3.56 -8.52
CA PHE A 18 -6.20 -4.10 -9.74
C PHE A 18 -4.95 -3.33 -10.18
N VAL A 19 -5.03 -1.99 -10.25
CA VAL A 19 -3.90 -1.12 -10.61
C VAL A 19 -2.77 -1.24 -9.59
N THR A 20 -3.09 -1.29 -8.29
CA THR A 20 -2.08 -1.51 -7.25
C THR A 20 -1.37 -2.85 -7.42
N ALA A 21 -2.12 -3.92 -7.70
CA ALA A 21 -1.58 -5.25 -7.88
C ALA A 21 -0.59 -5.31 -9.07
N GLN A 22 -0.88 -4.62 -10.18
CA GLN A 22 0.08 -4.49 -11.28
C GLN A 22 1.37 -3.81 -10.82
N GLY A 23 1.25 -2.76 -10.00
CA GLY A 23 2.43 -2.07 -9.47
C GLY A 23 3.28 -2.97 -8.58
N VAL A 24 2.65 -3.76 -7.70
CA VAL A 24 3.35 -4.76 -6.86
C VAL A 24 3.98 -5.85 -7.72
N PHE A 25 3.29 -6.32 -8.76
CA PHE A 25 3.81 -7.32 -9.69
C PHE A 25 5.11 -6.86 -10.35
N PHE A 26 5.18 -5.62 -10.86
CA PHE A 26 6.42 -5.08 -11.41
C PHE A 26 7.57 -5.05 -10.38
N LEU A 27 7.28 -4.65 -9.13
CA LEU A 27 8.30 -4.68 -8.08
C LEU A 27 8.80 -6.11 -7.82
N GLN A 28 7.88 -7.07 -7.72
CA GLN A 28 8.21 -8.48 -7.50
C GLN A 28 9.00 -9.07 -8.67
N SER A 29 8.69 -8.72 -9.92
CA SER A 29 9.42 -9.20 -11.11
C SER A 29 10.87 -8.74 -11.19
N ALA A 30 11.28 -7.75 -10.40
CA ALA A 30 12.65 -7.23 -10.34
C ALA A 30 13.26 -7.33 -8.92
N ASP A 31 12.67 -8.16 -8.05
CA ASP A 31 13.08 -8.33 -6.64
C ASP A 31 13.19 -7.02 -5.85
N LEU A 32 12.39 -6.03 -6.24
CA LEU A 32 12.38 -4.72 -5.63
C LEU A 32 11.49 -4.71 -4.39
N LEU A 33 11.90 -3.88 -3.44
CA LEU A 33 11.16 -3.61 -2.23
C LEU A 33 10.48 -2.25 -2.32
N THR A 34 9.57 -2.00 -1.38
CA THR A 34 8.94 -0.69 -1.17
C THR A 34 8.81 -0.43 0.32
N GLY A 35 8.23 0.71 0.70
CA GLY A 35 7.90 1.00 2.09
C GLY A 35 6.63 0.29 2.57
N GLY A 36 6.26 0.51 3.82
CA GLY A 36 4.98 0.06 4.33
C GLY A 36 4.88 -1.44 4.59
N THR A 37 3.65 -1.93 4.77
CA THR A 37 3.37 -3.37 4.92
C THR A 37 3.58 -4.15 3.63
N THR A 38 3.45 -3.51 2.46
CA THR A 38 3.81 -4.13 1.18
C THR A 38 5.28 -4.48 1.13
N GLY A 39 6.17 -3.54 1.50
CA GLY A 39 7.60 -3.79 1.58
C GLY A 39 7.96 -4.93 2.53
N LEU A 40 7.36 -4.92 3.72
CA LEU A 40 7.56 -5.98 4.70
C LEU A 40 7.08 -7.35 4.19
N ALA A 41 5.94 -7.40 3.49
CA ALA A 41 5.44 -8.64 2.89
C ALA A 41 6.37 -9.15 1.78
N LEU A 42 6.87 -8.27 0.90
CA LEU A 42 7.85 -8.63 -0.14
C LEU A 42 9.13 -9.18 0.49
N LEU A 43 9.67 -8.50 1.51
CA LEU A 43 10.89 -8.94 2.20
C LEU A 43 10.70 -10.32 2.86
N ILE A 44 9.61 -10.52 3.63
CA ILE A 44 9.37 -11.79 4.32
C ILE A 44 9.13 -12.94 3.34
N SER A 45 8.50 -12.67 2.19
CA SER A 45 8.24 -13.70 1.17
C SER A 45 9.51 -14.29 0.56
N GLN A 46 10.66 -13.63 0.70
CA GLN A 46 11.97 -14.16 0.29
C GLN A 46 12.52 -15.23 1.24
N PHE A 47 11.99 -15.33 2.47
CA PHE A 47 12.50 -16.22 3.53
C PHE A 47 11.54 -17.31 3.96
N VAL A 48 10.26 -17.16 3.66
CA VAL A 48 9.19 -18.04 4.15
C VAL A 48 8.46 -18.62 2.94
N PRO A 49 8.05 -19.91 2.94
CA PRO A 49 7.31 -20.53 1.83
C PRO A 49 5.83 -20.09 1.77
N LEU A 50 5.54 -18.84 2.12
CA LEU A 50 4.23 -18.23 2.02
C LEU A 50 4.22 -17.23 0.86
N THR A 51 3.11 -17.19 0.12
CA THR A 51 2.96 -16.25 -0.98
C THR A 51 2.89 -14.81 -0.46
N PHE A 52 3.24 -13.86 -1.33
CA PHE A 52 3.14 -12.44 -1.02
C PHE A 52 1.72 -12.08 -0.56
N GLY A 53 0.68 -12.54 -1.25
CA GLY A 53 -0.70 -12.21 -0.95
C GLY A 53 -1.13 -12.67 0.43
N VAL A 54 -0.72 -13.88 0.86
CA VAL A 54 -0.99 -14.39 2.21
C VAL A 54 -0.31 -13.52 3.26
N LEU A 55 1.00 -13.27 3.11
CA LEU A 55 1.76 -12.44 4.04
C LEU A 55 1.19 -11.02 4.12
N TYR A 56 0.91 -10.43 2.97
CA TYR A 56 0.33 -9.09 2.86
C TYR A 56 -1.00 -9.00 3.60
N PHE A 57 -1.90 -9.96 3.42
CA PHE A 57 -3.19 -9.92 4.10
C PHE A 57 -3.06 -10.08 5.62
N LEU A 58 -2.22 -11.02 6.07
CA LEU A 58 -1.97 -11.28 7.49
C LEU A 58 -1.34 -10.07 8.18
N LEU A 59 -0.30 -9.50 7.59
CA LEU A 59 0.37 -8.30 8.11
C LEU A 59 -0.57 -7.09 8.16
N ASN A 60 -1.52 -6.99 7.23
CA ASN A 60 -2.50 -5.91 7.22
C ASN A 60 -3.70 -6.12 8.16
N THR A 61 -3.99 -7.37 8.55
CA THR A 61 -5.11 -7.74 9.43
C THR A 61 -5.17 -6.92 10.73
N PRO A 62 -4.08 -6.76 11.53
CA PRO A 62 -4.14 -5.93 12.74
C PRO A 62 -4.50 -4.48 12.44
N PHE A 63 -4.09 -3.94 11.29
CA PHE A 63 -4.40 -2.58 10.89
C PHE A 63 -5.85 -2.42 10.43
N TYR A 64 -6.48 -3.44 9.84
CA TYR A 64 -7.93 -3.40 9.58
C TYR A 64 -8.73 -3.33 10.89
N LEU A 65 -8.32 -4.08 11.91
CA LEU A 65 -8.95 -4.05 13.24
C LEU A 65 -8.77 -2.68 13.92
N LEU A 66 -7.56 -2.10 13.84
CA LEU A 66 -7.31 -0.73 14.30
C LEU A 66 -8.17 0.30 13.55
N GLY A 67 -8.25 0.15 12.23
CA GLY A 67 -9.08 0.98 11.36
C GLY A 67 -10.56 0.89 11.70
N TRP A 68 -11.07 -0.28 12.09
CA TRP A 68 -12.46 -0.42 12.56
C TRP A 68 -12.68 0.46 13.78
N ARG A 69 -11.83 0.30 14.81
CA ARG A 69 -11.98 1.03 16.07
C ARG A 69 -11.91 2.55 15.90
N ARG A 70 -11.08 3.07 14.99
CA ARG A 70 -10.88 4.51 14.81
C ARG A 70 -11.78 5.14 13.75
N PHE A 71 -11.94 4.47 12.61
CA PHE A 71 -12.51 5.04 11.40
C PHE A 71 -13.88 4.44 11.02
N GLY A 72 -14.34 3.47 11.81
CA GLY A 72 -15.64 2.84 11.67
C GLY A 72 -15.67 1.60 10.79
N LYS A 73 -16.74 0.83 10.91
CA LYS A 73 -16.90 -0.48 10.28
C LYS A 73 -16.82 -0.43 8.75
N LYS A 74 -17.40 0.61 8.11
CA LYS A 74 -17.38 0.73 6.64
C LYS A 74 -15.95 0.84 6.09
N PHE A 75 -15.12 1.70 6.68
CA PHE A 75 -13.74 1.88 6.26
C PHE A 75 -12.93 0.59 6.41
N ALA A 76 -13.08 -0.09 7.54
CA ALA A 76 -12.35 -1.32 7.83
C ALA A 76 -12.73 -2.46 6.88
N ILE A 77 -14.02 -2.66 6.62
CA ILE A 77 -14.49 -3.69 5.69
C ILE A 77 -14.01 -3.38 4.27
N ASN A 78 -14.17 -2.14 3.80
CA ASN A 78 -13.67 -1.75 2.47
C ASN A 78 -12.17 -1.99 2.36
N SER A 79 -11.40 -1.66 3.41
CA SER A 79 -9.95 -1.83 3.42
C SER A 79 -9.53 -3.30 3.43
N ALA A 80 -10.21 -4.14 4.22
CA ALA A 80 -9.97 -5.57 4.25
C ALA A 80 -10.28 -6.22 2.90
N ILE A 81 -11.40 -5.83 2.27
CA ILE A 81 -11.73 -6.28 0.91
C ILE A 81 -10.67 -5.81 -0.09
N SER A 82 -10.25 -4.54 -0.01
CA SER A 82 -9.23 -4.01 -0.90
C SER A 82 -7.91 -4.77 -0.77
N GLY A 83 -7.44 -5.01 0.45
CA GLY A 83 -6.22 -5.77 0.66
C GLY A 83 -6.36 -7.24 0.24
N GLY A 84 -7.51 -7.87 0.47
CA GLY A 84 -7.78 -9.23 0.00
C GLY A 84 -7.76 -9.34 -1.52
N LEU A 85 -8.33 -8.35 -2.23
CA LEU A 85 -8.27 -8.28 -3.70
C LEU A 85 -6.84 -8.09 -4.20
N VAL A 86 -6.05 -7.20 -3.59
CA VAL A 86 -4.63 -7.05 -3.94
C VAL A 86 -3.88 -8.36 -3.72
N SER A 87 -4.08 -9.03 -2.58
CA SER A 87 -3.46 -10.33 -2.31
C SER A 87 -3.77 -11.37 -3.38
N ILE A 88 -5.05 -11.51 -3.74
CA ILE A 88 -5.49 -12.47 -4.76
C ILE A 88 -4.90 -12.11 -6.11
N PHE A 89 -5.00 -10.84 -6.54
CA PHE A 89 -4.50 -10.41 -7.83
C PHE A 89 -3.00 -10.62 -7.96
N VAL A 90 -2.20 -10.20 -6.99
CA VAL A 90 -0.74 -10.34 -7.06
C VAL A 90 -0.32 -11.81 -7.16
N ASP A 91 -0.88 -12.68 -6.31
CA ASP A 91 -0.50 -14.10 -6.31
C ASP A 91 -0.89 -14.84 -7.61
N HIS A 92 -1.96 -14.39 -8.29
CA HIS A 92 -2.46 -15.04 -9.50
C HIS A 92 -2.02 -14.35 -10.80
N LEU A 93 -1.37 -13.19 -10.74
CA LEU A 93 -0.95 -12.46 -11.95
C LEU A 93 0.04 -13.26 -12.80
N ASN A 94 0.91 -14.06 -12.18
CA ASN A 94 1.85 -14.94 -12.88
C ASN A 94 1.16 -16.01 -13.75
N LEU A 95 -0.13 -16.29 -13.53
CA LEU A 95 -0.91 -17.24 -14.36
C LEU A 95 -1.36 -16.64 -15.69
N VAL A 96 -1.37 -15.31 -15.80
CA VAL A 96 -1.89 -14.59 -16.97
C VAL A 96 -0.84 -13.69 -17.64
N ILE A 97 0.21 -13.31 -16.91
CA ILE A 97 1.32 -12.49 -17.40
C ILE A 97 2.63 -13.15 -16.96
N SER A 98 3.55 -13.31 -17.90
CA SER A 98 4.94 -13.67 -17.62
C SER A 98 5.85 -12.63 -18.28
N LEU A 99 6.89 -12.20 -17.54
CA LEU A 99 7.89 -11.27 -18.05
C LEU A 99 9.20 -12.04 -18.24
N GLU A 100 9.63 -12.20 -19.48
CA GLU A 100 10.94 -12.82 -19.77
C GLU A 100 12.10 -11.91 -19.36
N PHE A 101 11.90 -10.59 -19.47
CA PHE A 101 12.88 -9.59 -19.08
C PHE A 101 12.20 -8.41 -18.41
N ALA A 102 12.71 -8.03 -17.24
CA ALA A 102 12.20 -6.95 -16.43
C ALA A 102 13.38 -6.02 -16.04
N ASN A 103 13.52 -4.88 -16.71
CA ASN A 103 14.53 -3.90 -16.32
C ASN A 103 14.20 -3.35 -14.92
N PRO A 104 15.09 -3.46 -13.91
CA PRO A 104 14.76 -3.06 -12.55
C PRO A 104 14.40 -1.58 -12.39
N VAL A 105 15.04 -0.69 -13.16
CA VAL A 105 14.73 0.75 -13.09
C VAL A 105 13.32 1.03 -13.63
N TYR A 106 12.96 0.40 -14.75
CA TYR A 106 11.60 0.52 -15.28
C TYR A 106 10.57 -0.05 -14.29
N CYS A 107 10.84 -1.22 -13.71
CA CYS A 107 9.96 -1.85 -12.74
C CYS A 107 9.76 -1.00 -11.49
N ALA A 108 10.82 -0.34 -11.00
CA ALA A 108 10.73 0.59 -9.89
C ALA A 108 9.79 1.77 -10.23
N ILE A 109 9.98 2.39 -11.40
CA ILE A 109 9.19 3.55 -11.82
C ILE A 109 7.74 3.16 -12.05
N ALA A 110 7.50 2.15 -12.89
CA ALA A 110 6.16 1.66 -13.21
C ALA A 110 5.45 1.15 -11.96
N GLY A 111 6.13 0.33 -11.15
CA GLY A 111 5.62 -0.20 -9.89
C GLY A 111 5.19 0.89 -8.93
N GLY A 112 6.07 1.86 -8.68
CA GLY A 112 5.78 3.00 -7.80
C GLY A 112 4.61 3.85 -8.28
N LEU A 113 4.59 4.22 -9.57
CA LEU A 113 3.51 5.04 -10.15
C LEU A 113 2.14 4.33 -10.09
N LEU A 114 2.10 3.05 -10.48
CA LEU A 114 0.87 2.25 -10.47
C LEU A 114 0.34 2.05 -9.05
N MET A 115 1.21 1.68 -8.11
CA MET A 115 0.83 1.58 -6.69
C MET A 115 0.28 2.91 -6.16
N GLY A 116 0.98 4.03 -6.45
CA GLY A 116 0.52 5.36 -6.04
C GLY A 116 -0.85 5.70 -6.61
N LEU A 117 -1.08 5.43 -7.89
CA LEU A 117 -2.36 5.69 -8.56
C LEU A 117 -3.50 4.84 -7.97
N GLY A 118 -3.25 3.54 -7.78
CA GLY A 118 -4.20 2.62 -7.17
C GLY A 118 -4.59 3.05 -5.75
N MET A 119 -3.60 3.45 -4.94
CA MET A 119 -3.82 4.00 -3.59
C MET A 119 -4.67 5.28 -3.61
N LEU A 120 -4.43 6.21 -4.54
CA LEU A 120 -5.23 7.42 -4.66
C LEU A 120 -6.70 7.14 -4.96
N ILE A 121 -6.97 6.18 -5.84
CA ILE A 121 -8.34 5.75 -6.16
C ILE A 121 -9.03 5.23 -4.89
N LEU A 122 -8.35 4.37 -4.13
CA LEU A 122 -8.90 3.78 -2.90
C LEU A 122 -9.15 4.82 -1.81
N PHE A 123 -8.22 5.74 -1.60
CA PHE A 123 -8.35 6.78 -0.58
C PHE A 123 -9.53 7.72 -0.83
N ARG A 124 -9.84 8.02 -2.10
CA ARG A 124 -11.02 8.84 -2.46
C ARG A 124 -12.35 8.19 -2.07
N HIS A 125 -12.40 6.86 -2.04
CA HIS A 125 -13.61 6.09 -1.72
C HIS A 125 -13.64 5.57 -0.27
N LYS A 126 -12.89 6.22 0.64
CA LYS A 126 -12.78 5.83 2.06
C LYS A 126 -12.40 4.35 2.22
N SER A 127 -11.57 3.85 1.31
CA SER A 127 -10.88 2.57 1.46
C SER A 127 -9.40 2.85 1.66
N SER A 128 -8.70 1.86 2.20
CA SER A 128 -7.25 1.83 2.28
C SER A 128 -6.78 0.44 1.89
N LEU A 129 -5.51 0.31 1.62
CA LEU A 129 -4.87 -1.00 1.51
C LEU A 129 -4.47 -1.57 2.89
N GLY A 130 -4.82 -0.87 3.96
CA GLY A 130 -4.42 -1.20 5.33
C GLY A 130 -3.03 -0.68 5.67
N GLY A 131 -2.41 -1.36 6.63
CA GLY A 131 -0.99 -1.24 6.87
C GLY A 131 -0.57 -0.06 7.71
N PHE A 132 0.72 0.27 7.58
CA PHE A 132 1.34 1.32 8.37
C PHE A 132 0.71 2.69 8.14
N ASN A 133 0.00 2.93 7.03
CA ASN A 133 -0.76 4.17 6.85
C ASN A 133 -1.89 4.34 7.88
N VAL A 134 -2.67 3.28 8.15
CA VAL A 134 -3.72 3.31 9.19
C VAL A 134 -3.09 3.51 10.57
N PHE A 135 -1.95 2.85 10.81
CA PHE A 135 -1.19 3.05 12.04
C PHE A 135 -0.69 4.49 12.20
N CYS A 136 -0.09 5.07 11.16
CA CYS A 136 0.42 6.44 11.17
C CYS A 136 -0.71 7.45 11.43
N LEU A 137 -1.89 7.24 10.86
CA LEU A 137 -3.07 8.06 11.15
C LEU A 137 -3.51 7.94 12.62
N VAL A 138 -3.51 6.73 13.18
CA VAL A 138 -3.81 6.52 14.60
C VAL A 138 -2.75 7.15 15.51
N VAL A 139 -1.47 7.10 15.13
CA VAL A 139 -0.37 7.76 15.86
C VAL A 139 -0.55 9.28 15.80
N GLN A 140 -0.82 9.84 14.62
CA GLN A 140 -1.08 11.28 14.48
C GLN A 140 -2.24 11.72 15.36
N ASP A 141 -3.32 10.96 15.35
CA ASP A 141 -4.50 11.26 16.12
C ASP A 141 -4.26 11.22 17.64
N LYS A 142 -3.43 10.28 18.13
CA LYS A 142 -3.12 10.13 19.55
C LYS A 142 -2.01 11.05 20.06
N THR A 143 -1.02 11.36 19.23
CA THR A 143 0.24 12.01 19.65
C THR A 143 0.50 13.36 18.98
N GLY A 144 -0.25 13.71 17.93
CA GLY A 144 0.00 14.90 17.12
C GLY A 144 1.18 14.80 16.14
N ILE A 145 1.95 13.70 16.16
CA ILE A 145 3.06 13.47 15.22
C ILE A 145 2.50 13.32 13.80
N SER A 146 3.06 14.02 12.82
CA SER A 146 2.56 13.94 11.45
C SER A 146 2.68 12.52 10.87
N VAL A 147 1.67 12.10 10.09
CA VAL A 147 1.64 10.81 9.39
C VAL A 147 2.95 10.55 8.63
N GLY A 148 3.44 11.56 7.91
CA GLY A 148 4.68 11.46 7.13
C GLY A 148 5.91 11.16 7.98
N LYS A 149 6.03 11.70 9.21
CA LYS A 149 7.17 11.42 10.08
C LYS A 149 7.14 9.98 10.60
N THR A 150 5.98 9.51 11.03
CA THR A 150 5.81 8.13 11.50
C THR A 150 6.05 7.13 10.37
N GLN A 151 5.53 7.42 9.18
CA GLN A 151 5.72 6.59 7.99
C GLN A 151 7.20 6.51 7.60
N LEU A 152 7.89 7.66 7.58
CA LEU A 152 9.32 7.72 7.28
C LEU A 152 10.15 6.88 8.28
N ALA A 153 9.85 6.94 9.57
CA ALA A 153 10.56 6.16 10.58
C ALA A 153 10.39 4.64 10.35
N ILE A 154 9.18 4.21 9.99
CA ILE A 154 8.89 2.81 9.67
C ILE A 154 9.63 2.38 8.40
N ASP A 155 9.56 3.18 7.34
CA ASP A 155 10.21 2.89 6.07
C ASP A 155 11.74 2.83 6.22
N CYS A 156 12.34 3.74 7.00
CA CYS A 156 13.76 3.67 7.36
C CYS A 156 14.11 2.38 8.11
N THR A 157 13.26 1.94 9.04
CA THR A 157 13.48 0.70 9.80
C THR A 157 13.47 -0.52 8.88
N ILE A 158 12.51 -0.58 7.95
CA ILE A 158 12.45 -1.64 6.93
C ILE A 158 13.67 -1.59 6.04
N LEU A 159 14.06 -0.40 5.55
CA LEU A 159 15.21 -0.25 4.66
C LEU A 159 16.53 -0.69 5.32
N ILE A 160 16.73 -0.33 6.59
CA ILE A 160 17.89 -0.76 7.39
C ILE A 160 17.88 -2.28 7.54
N ALA A 161 16.72 -2.89 7.85
CA ALA A 161 16.60 -4.34 7.94
C ALA A 161 16.94 -5.01 6.59
N SER A 162 16.43 -4.47 5.48
CA SER A 162 16.68 -4.98 4.13
C SER A 162 18.15 -4.90 3.70
N PHE A 163 18.94 -3.97 4.25
CA PHE A 163 20.37 -3.85 3.94
C PHE A 163 21.19 -5.11 4.28
N PHE A 164 20.73 -5.92 5.24
CA PHE A 164 21.37 -7.19 5.60
C PHE A 164 21.03 -8.33 4.65
N PHE A 165 20.04 -8.15 3.78
CA PHE A 165 19.43 -9.22 3.00
C PHE A 165 19.43 -8.99 1.50
N VAL A 166 19.53 -7.72 1.07
CA VAL A 166 19.34 -7.29 -0.31
C VAL A 166 20.54 -6.48 -0.77
N SER A 167 20.92 -6.61 -2.05
CA SER A 167 22.08 -5.88 -2.58
C SER A 167 21.87 -4.36 -2.54
N PRO A 168 22.93 -3.56 -2.31
CA PRO A 168 22.82 -2.10 -2.27
C PRO A 168 22.20 -1.50 -3.54
N LEU A 169 22.46 -2.09 -4.71
CA LEU A 169 21.90 -1.64 -5.98
C LEU A 169 20.36 -1.80 -6.01
N ILE A 170 19.85 -2.96 -5.60
CA ILE A 170 18.40 -3.20 -5.52
C ILE A 170 17.75 -2.27 -4.50
N ILE A 171 18.42 -1.96 -3.40
CA ILE A 171 17.91 -0.99 -2.41
C ILE A 171 17.80 0.40 -3.01
N VAL A 172 18.83 0.89 -3.73
CA VAL A 172 18.79 2.19 -4.39
C VAL A 172 17.65 2.26 -5.42
N ILE A 173 17.45 1.19 -6.20
CA ILE A 173 16.37 1.10 -7.18
C ILE A 173 15.00 1.01 -6.49
N SER A 174 14.90 0.31 -5.36
CA SER A 174 13.69 0.25 -4.53
C SER A 174 13.33 1.61 -3.95
N ILE A 175 14.32 2.40 -3.52
CA ILE A 175 14.12 3.80 -3.08
C ILE A 175 13.54 4.63 -4.22
N LEU A 176 14.03 4.47 -5.46
CA LEU A 176 13.45 5.17 -6.61
C LEU A 176 11.96 4.85 -6.78
N GLY A 177 11.57 3.58 -6.69
CA GLY A 177 10.16 3.18 -6.77
C GLY A 177 9.31 3.74 -5.63
N ALA A 178 9.85 3.74 -4.41
CA ALA A 178 9.20 4.38 -3.26
C ALA A 178 9.04 5.91 -3.45
N ILE A 179 10.02 6.59 -4.04
CA ILE A 179 9.91 8.01 -4.39
C ILE A 179 8.80 8.21 -5.42
N MET A 180 8.73 7.41 -6.48
CA MET A 180 7.68 7.54 -7.50
C MET A 180 6.27 7.36 -6.93
N LEU A 181 6.09 6.37 -6.05
CA LEU A 181 4.85 6.17 -5.30
C LEU A 181 4.51 7.41 -4.47
N ASN A 182 5.47 7.88 -3.67
CA ASN A 182 5.26 9.03 -2.79
C ASN A 182 5.03 10.33 -3.55
N LEU A 183 5.63 10.53 -4.73
CA LEU A 183 5.36 11.68 -5.59
C LEU A 183 3.90 11.69 -6.04
N VAL A 184 3.37 10.55 -6.50
CA VAL A 184 1.97 10.43 -6.90
C VAL A 184 1.05 10.76 -5.72
N LEU A 185 1.34 10.23 -4.54
CA LEU A 185 0.58 10.54 -3.34
C LEU A 185 0.69 12.03 -2.96
N ALA A 186 1.89 12.57 -2.85
CA ALA A 186 2.16 13.95 -2.40
C ALA A 186 1.55 15.00 -3.34
N MET A 187 1.69 14.83 -4.66
CA MET A 187 1.11 15.76 -5.64
C MET A 187 -0.42 15.78 -5.60
N ASN A 188 -1.04 14.67 -5.20
CA ASN A 188 -2.49 14.52 -5.18
C ASN A 188 -3.10 14.64 -3.77
N HIS A 189 -2.27 14.68 -2.73
CA HIS A 189 -2.67 14.87 -1.34
C HIS A 189 -2.57 16.36 -0.96
N LYS A 190 -3.63 17.13 -1.24
CA LYS A 190 -3.77 18.49 -0.69
C LYS A 190 -4.34 18.42 0.74
N PRO A 191 -3.63 18.90 1.79
CA PRO A 191 -4.03 18.77 3.21
C PRO A 191 -5.43 19.33 3.51
N THR A 192 -5.88 20.34 2.74
CA THR A 192 -7.15 21.04 2.94
C THR A 192 -8.36 20.34 2.30
N ARG A 193 -8.17 19.27 1.50
CA ARG A 193 -9.28 18.58 0.80
C ARG A 193 -9.67 17.22 1.40
N TYR A 194 -8.80 16.64 2.24
CA TYR A 194 -8.99 15.32 2.86
C TYR A 194 -9.06 15.37 4.40
N GLN A 195 -9.75 16.38 4.95
CA GLN A 195 -10.23 16.24 6.33
C GLN A 195 -11.31 15.16 6.35
N VAL A 196 -10.91 13.92 6.67
CA VAL A 196 -11.89 12.90 7.02
C VAL A 196 -12.41 13.26 8.41
N ASN A 197 -13.45 14.12 8.44
CA ASN A 197 -14.24 14.31 9.65
C ASN A 197 -14.94 12.98 9.94
N TYR A 198 -14.31 12.20 10.82
CA TYR A 198 -14.99 11.14 11.53
C TYR A 198 -15.93 11.82 12.53
N ASN A 199 -17.10 12.27 12.05
CA ASN A 199 -18.18 12.60 12.96
C ASN A 199 -18.39 11.37 13.84
N LYS A 200 -18.08 11.51 15.13
CA LYS A 200 -18.52 10.59 16.16
C LYS A 200 -20.04 10.50 15.97
N ALA A 201 -20.52 9.35 15.51
CA ALA A 201 -21.93 9.06 15.63
C ALA A 201 -22.18 8.92 17.14
N THR A 202 -22.65 10.04 17.72
CA THR A 202 -23.24 10.23 19.07
C THR A 202 -22.66 9.38 20.18
#